data_AF-A0A336N791-F1
#
_entry.id   AF-A0A336N791-F1
#
_cell.length_a   1.000
_cell.length_b   1.000
_cell.length_c   1.000
_cell.angle_alpha   90.00
_cell.angle_beta   90.00
_cell.angle_gamma   90.00
#
_symmetry.space_group_name_H-M   'P 1'
#
loop_
_entity.id
_entity.type
_entity.pdbx_description
1 polymer ?
#
loop_
_entity_poly.entity_id
_entity_poly.type
_entity_poly.pdbx_seq_one_letter_code
_entity_poly.pdbx_strand_id
1 'polypeptide(L)'
;MKRVNYIHIAGHDEEHSAAQVVEDLEGESFNKIKGAYRHLPELLIDTHGEPVKGTVWDLLEYAYQRLPVIPPTLLERDFNFPPFAELYAEVEHIAQLQQKYAQKEVISYAA
;
A
#
# COMPACT_ATOMS: atom_id res chain seq x y z
N MET A 1 -18.85 -8.81 10.05
CA MET A 1 -17.44 -9.13 9.76
C MET A 1 -16.99 -8.21 8.63
N LYS A 2 -16.03 -7.31 8.86
CA LYS A 2 -15.51 -6.42 7.79
C LYS A 2 -14.71 -7.27 6.81
N ARG A 3 -15.00 -7.15 5.50
CA ARG A 3 -14.28 -7.86 4.43
C ARG A 3 -13.53 -6.83 3.60
N VAL A 4 -12.28 -7.13 3.25
CA VAL A 4 -11.53 -6.37 2.25
C VAL A 4 -11.76 -7.05 0.91
N ASN A 5 -12.22 -6.29 -0.09
CA ASN A 5 -12.58 -6.82 -1.40
C ASN A 5 -11.39 -6.81 -2.36
N TYR A 6 -10.54 -5.79 -2.27
CA TYR A 6 -9.35 -5.60 -3.09
C TYR A 6 -8.36 -4.68 -2.36
N ILE A 7 -7.09 -4.75 -2.74
CA ILE A 7 -6.04 -3.83 -2.28
C ILE A 7 -5.37 -3.19 -3.51
N HIS A 8 -5.07 -1.90 -3.44
CA HIS A 8 -4.24 -1.20 -4.41
C HIS A 8 -2.92 -0.84 -3.74
N ILE A 9 -1.84 -0.96 -4.49
CA ILE A 9 -0.54 -0.43 -4.10
C ILE A 9 0.00 0.48 -5.21
N ALA A 10 0.52 1.62 -4.81
CA ALA A 10 1.12 2.62 -5.69
C ALA A 10 2.51 2.99 -5.13
N GLY A 11 3.38 3.50 -5.99
CA GLY A 11 4.60 4.15 -5.52
C GLY A 11 4.42 5.66 -5.41
N HIS A 12 5.14 6.25 -4.45
CA HIS A 12 5.05 7.65 -4.07
C HIS A 12 6.44 8.29 -4.09
N ASP A 13 6.53 9.61 -4.23
CA ASP A 13 7.82 10.33 -4.36
C ASP A 13 8.68 10.30 -3.08
N GLU A 14 8.10 10.15 -1.87
CA GLU A 14 8.85 10.18 -0.58
C GLU A 14 8.70 8.90 0.27
N GLU A 15 9.77 8.54 0.99
CA GLU A 15 9.86 7.30 1.79
C GLU A 15 9.57 7.63 3.26
N HIS A 16 8.37 7.30 3.73
CA HIS A 16 8.01 7.44 5.13
C HIS A 16 7.80 6.08 5.78
N SER A 17 8.23 5.96 7.03
CA SER A 17 7.96 4.79 7.88
C SER A 17 6.46 4.52 7.96
N ALA A 18 6.04 3.27 7.71
CA ALA A 18 4.65 2.85 7.55
C ALA A 18 3.77 2.94 8.82
N ALA A 19 4.27 3.47 9.92
CA ALA A 19 3.45 3.72 11.10
C ALA A 19 4.15 4.70 12.04
N GLN A 20 3.73 5.96 12.02
CA GLN A 20 3.69 6.72 13.26
C GLN A 20 2.21 6.86 13.64
N VAL A 21 1.88 6.47 14.87
CA VAL A 21 0.56 6.79 15.43
C VAL A 21 0.50 8.30 15.49
N VAL A 22 -0.18 8.92 14.53
CA VAL A 22 -0.51 10.33 14.60
C VAL A 22 -1.59 10.42 15.68
N GLU A 23 -1.23 10.97 16.84
CA GLU A 23 -2.23 11.40 17.81
C GLU A 23 -3.15 12.38 17.10
N ASP A 24 -4.45 12.10 17.15
CA ASP A 24 -5.50 12.82 16.44
C ASP A 24 -5.52 14.28 16.95
N LEU A 25 -4.79 15.16 16.26
CA LEU A 25 -4.87 16.59 16.50
C LEU A 25 -6.11 17.07 15.77
N GLU A 26 -7.20 17.22 16.54
CA GLU A 26 -8.47 17.76 16.07
C GLU A 26 -8.24 19.03 15.24
N GLY A 27 -8.63 19.01 13.95
CA GLY A 27 -9.17 20.22 13.33
C GLY A 27 -8.52 20.80 12.07
N GLU A 28 -7.56 20.16 11.39
CA GLU A 28 -7.07 20.71 10.10
C GLU A 28 -7.37 19.79 8.91
N SER A 29 -8.51 20.04 8.28
CA SER A 29 -8.85 19.54 6.95
C SER A 29 -7.84 20.06 5.93
N PHE A 30 -7.27 19.14 5.15
CA PHE A 30 -6.51 19.34 3.90
C PHE A 30 -6.57 20.77 3.30
N ASN A 31 -5.51 21.52 3.59
CA ASN A 31 -4.92 22.68 2.91
C ASN A 31 -5.69 23.38 1.78
N LYS A 32 -6.11 24.63 2.03
CA LYS A 32 -6.14 25.69 1.02
C LYS A 32 -5.80 27.06 1.65
N ILE A 33 -4.55 27.51 1.54
CA ILE A 33 -4.18 28.90 1.88
C ILE A 33 -3.28 29.48 0.79
N LYS A 34 -3.71 30.62 0.24
CA LYS A 34 -2.96 31.53 -0.63
C LYS A 34 -1.80 32.14 0.17
N GLY A 35 -0.57 31.95 -0.29
CA GLY A 35 0.53 32.89 -0.10
C GLY A 35 1.01 33.10 1.34
N ALA A 36 1.62 32.08 1.94
CA ALA A 36 2.68 32.26 2.92
C ALA A 36 3.46 30.95 3.03
N TYR A 37 4.78 31.00 2.80
CA TYR A 37 5.69 29.88 3.09
C TYR A 37 5.75 29.68 4.60
N ARG A 38 4.76 28.97 5.14
CA ARG A 38 4.95 28.16 6.34
C ARG A 38 5.78 26.97 5.87
N HIS A 39 6.79 26.55 6.63
CA HIS A 39 7.40 25.23 6.41
C HIS A 39 6.27 24.21 6.53
N LEU A 40 5.67 23.87 5.39
CA LEU A 40 4.66 22.83 5.30
C LEU A 40 5.39 21.55 5.72
N PRO A 41 4.73 20.62 6.44
CA PRO A 41 5.18 19.24 6.42
C PRO A 41 5.43 18.86 4.95
N GLU A 42 6.51 18.13 4.70
CA GLU A 42 6.94 17.67 3.37
C GLU A 42 5.70 17.34 2.53
N LEU A 43 5.57 17.99 1.37
CA LEU A 43 4.37 17.86 0.55
C LEU A 43 4.37 16.45 -0.03
N LEU A 44 3.57 15.56 0.57
CA LEU A 44 3.42 14.20 0.08
C LEU A 44 2.54 14.18 -1.16
N ILE A 45 3.18 14.00 -2.32
CA ILE A 45 2.48 13.82 -3.59
C ILE A 45 2.39 12.34 -3.87
N ASP A 46 1.16 11.85 -3.97
CA ASP A 46 0.87 10.51 -4.44
C ASP A 46 0.88 10.47 -5.97
N THR A 47 2.08 10.30 -6.54
CA THR A 47 2.31 10.39 -7.97
C THR A 47 1.92 9.12 -8.74
N HIS A 48 1.91 7.93 -8.13
CA HIS A 48 1.67 6.65 -8.83
C HIS A 48 2.66 6.40 -9.98
N GLY A 49 3.71 7.21 -10.12
CA GLY A 49 4.66 7.17 -11.24
C GLY A 49 5.96 6.44 -10.91
N GLU A 50 6.23 6.17 -9.63
CA GLU A 50 7.51 5.66 -9.13
C GLU A 50 7.42 4.23 -8.61
N PRO A 51 8.51 3.43 -8.57
CA PRO A 51 8.49 2.10 -7.98
C PRO A 51 7.87 2.06 -6.57
N VAL A 52 7.14 0.99 -6.25
CA VAL A 52 6.53 0.82 -4.93
C VAL A 52 7.62 0.74 -3.87
N LYS A 53 7.48 1.55 -2.83
CA LYS A 53 8.49 1.71 -1.79
C LYS A 53 8.48 0.57 -0.79
N GLY A 54 9.63 0.34 -0.15
CA GLY A 54 9.82 -0.69 0.88
C GLY A 54 8.76 -0.61 1.98
N THR A 55 8.47 0.59 2.47
CA THR A 55 7.49 0.78 3.55
C THR A 55 6.05 0.46 3.13
N VAL A 56 5.70 0.61 1.85
CA VAL A 56 4.40 0.19 1.30
C VAL A 56 4.35 -1.34 1.19
N TRP A 57 5.45 -1.99 0.81
CA TRP A 57 5.56 -3.45 0.85
C TRP A 57 5.42 -4.02 2.26
N ASP A 58 6.06 -3.40 3.25
CA ASP A 58 5.92 -3.77 4.67
C ASP A 58 4.47 -3.66 5.14
N LEU A 59 3.76 -2.61 4.70
CA LEU A 59 2.35 -2.40 5.02
C LEU A 59 1.45 -3.45 4.37
N LEU A 60 1.71 -3.82 3.12
CA LEU A 60 0.98 -4.88 2.42
C LEU A 60 1.17 -6.23 3.13
N GLU A 61 2.42 -6.56 3.50
CA GLU A 61 2.73 -7.77 4.27
C GLU A 61 2.05 -7.76 5.65
N TYR A 62 2.08 -6.62 6.35
CA TYR A 62 1.36 -6.44 7.62
C TYR A 62 -0.15 -6.69 7.48
N ALA A 63 -0.76 -6.23 6.38
CA ALA A 63 -2.17 -6.43 6.08
C ALA A 63 -2.47 -7.92 5.81
N TYR A 64 -1.71 -8.58 4.94
CA TYR A 64 -1.89 -10.01 4.63
C TYR A 64 -1.77 -10.92 5.85
N GLN A 65 -0.92 -10.58 6.84
CA GLN A 65 -0.84 -11.33 8.09
C GLN A 65 -2.14 -11.32 8.93
N ARG A 66 -3.00 -10.31 8.75
CA ARG A 66 -4.17 -10.05 9.60
C ARG A 66 -5.50 -10.28 8.90
N LEU A 67 -5.50 -10.30 7.57
CA LEU A 67 -6.70 -10.54 6.80
C LEU A 67 -7.10 -12.02 6.87
N PRO A 68 -8.39 -12.32 7.10
CA PRO A 68 -8.87 -13.70 7.19
C PRO A 68 -8.81 -14.45 5.84
N VAL A 69 -8.82 -13.71 4.74
CA VAL A 69 -8.68 -14.22 3.37
C VAL A 69 -7.83 -13.20 2.62
N ILE A 70 -6.92 -13.67 1.77
CA ILE A 70 -6.08 -12.82 0.93
C ILE A 70 -6.90 -12.33 -0.27
N PRO A 71 -7.12 -11.00 -0.42
CA PRO A 71 -7.88 -10.46 -1.53
C PRO A 71 -7.01 -10.31 -2.79
N PRO A 72 -7.64 -10.17 -3.98
CA PRO A 72 -6.96 -9.66 -5.17
C PRO A 72 -6.25 -8.34 -4.86
N THR A 73 -5.05 -8.17 -5.41
CA THR A 73 -4.23 -6.98 -5.19
C THR A 73 -3.70 -6.47 -6.51
N LEU A 74 -3.86 -5.18 -6.75
CA LEU A 74 -3.52 -4.50 -7.99
C LEU A 74 -2.33 -3.57 -7.78
N LEU A 75 -1.36 -3.66 -8.69
CA LEU A 75 -0.33 -2.63 -8.87
C LEU A 75 -0.93 -1.47 -9.66
N GLU A 76 -0.91 -0.27 -9.09
CA GLU A 76 -1.37 0.97 -9.73
C GLU A 76 -0.18 1.77 -10.24
N ARG A 77 -0.23 2.14 -11.53
CA ARG A 77 0.81 2.87 -12.25
C ARG A 77 0.14 3.75 -13.29
N ASP A 78 0.14 5.05 -13.08
CA ASP A 78 -0.65 5.97 -13.91
C ASP A 78 0.16 6.63 -15.02
N PHE A 79 1.46 6.83 -14.79
CA PHE A 79 2.40 7.42 -15.74
C PHE A 79 3.83 6.96 -15.44
N ASN A 80 4.82 7.50 -16.17
CA ASN A 80 6.25 7.13 -16.06
C ASN A 80 6.50 5.62 -16.16
N PHE A 81 5.77 4.93 -17.04
CA PHE A 81 5.85 3.48 -17.18
C PHE A 81 7.30 3.02 -17.45
N PRO A 82 7.91 2.23 -16.54
CA PRO A 82 9.19 1.60 -16.81
C PRO A 82 9.01 0.49 -17.85
N PRO A 83 10.10 -0.16 -18.29
CA PRO A 83 10.00 -1.39 -19.07
C PRO A 83 9.05 -2.40 -18.43
N PHE A 84 8.26 -3.11 -19.24
CA PHE A 84 7.25 -4.05 -18.75
C PHE A 84 7.80 -5.10 -17.76
N ALA A 85 9.05 -5.52 -17.94
CA ALA A 85 9.71 -6.47 -17.05
C ALA A 85 9.79 -5.98 -15.59
N GLU A 86 9.93 -4.67 -15.38
CA GLU A 86 9.99 -4.07 -14.04
C GLU A 86 8.60 -4.04 -13.39
N LEU A 87 7.56 -3.66 -14.14
CA LEU A 87 6.16 -3.76 -13.69
C LEU A 87 5.79 -5.21 -13.34
N TYR A 88 6.22 -6.15 -14.18
CA TYR A 88 5.98 -7.56 -13.95
C TYR A 88 6.67 -8.07 -12.67
N ALA A 89 7.89 -7.61 -12.39
CA ALA A 89 8.59 -7.95 -11.16
C ALA A 89 7.85 -7.46 -9.90
N GLU A 90 7.26 -6.26 -9.93
CA GLU A 90 6.42 -5.75 -8.83
C GLU A 90 5.16 -6.60 -8.65
N VAL A 91 4.49 -6.99 -9.74
CA VAL A 91 3.32 -7.90 -9.69
C VAL A 91 3.71 -9.30 -9.20
N GLU A 92 4.87 -9.81 -9.58
CA GLU A 92 5.40 -11.09 -9.09
C GLU A 92 5.65 -11.02 -7.57
N HIS A 93 6.15 -9.90 -7.07
CA HIS A 93 6.32 -9.67 -5.64
C HIS A 93 4.97 -9.73 -4.88
N ILE A 94 3.91 -9.11 -5.42
CA ILE A 94 2.55 -9.24 -4.88
C ILE A 94 2.15 -10.71 -4.82
N ALA A 95 2.33 -11.47 -5.90
CA ALA A 95 1.95 -12.88 -5.97
C ALA A 95 2.71 -13.74 -4.95
N GLN A 96 4.01 -13.49 -4.76
CA GLN A 96 4.83 -14.17 -3.75
C GLN A 96 4.32 -13.89 -2.33
N LEU A 97 4.00 -12.64 -2.01
CA LEU A 97 3.42 -12.28 -0.70
C LEU A 97 2.04 -12.93 -0.49
N GLN A 98 1.19 -12.95 -1.53
CA GLN A 98 -0.10 -13.64 -1.47
C GLN A 98 0.08 -15.13 -1.21
N GLN A 99 1.02 -15.79 -1.91
CA GLN A 99 1.31 -17.20 -1.71
C GLN A 99 1.85 -17.50 -0.30
N LYS A 100 2.70 -16.61 0.24
CA LYS A 100 3.26 -16.72 1.59
C LYS A 100 2.19 -16.70 2.68
N TYR A 101 1.16 -15.88 2.52
CA TYR A 101 0.11 -15.67 3.53
C TYR A 101 -1.25 -16.29 3.19
N ALA A 102 -1.39 -16.90 2.02
CA ALA A 102 -2.55 -17.71 1.70
C ALA A 102 -2.67 -18.83 2.74
N GLN A 103 -3.73 -18.79 3.54
CA GLN A 103 -4.03 -19.91 4.42
C GLN A 103 -4.23 -21.15 3.56
N LYS A 104 -3.46 -22.22 3.83
CA LYS A 104 -3.83 -23.55 3.36
C LYS A 104 -5.18 -23.84 4.01
N GLU A 105 -6.24 -23.91 3.22
CA GLU A 105 -7.46 -24.56 3.67
C GLU A 105 -7.10 -25.97 4.10
N VAL A 106 -6.94 -26.18 5.41
CA VAL A 106 -6.98 -27.52 5.98
C VAL A 106 -8.46 -27.85 6.02
N ILE A 107 -8.93 -28.50 4.96
CA ILE A 107 -10.24 -29.14 4.96
C ILE A 107 -10.16 -30.25 6.02
N SER A 108 -10.59 -29.96 7.24
CA SER A 108 -10.82 -31.01 8.23
C SER A 108 -12.09 -31.74 7.84
N TYR A 109 -11.94 -32.94 7.29
CA TYR A 109 -13.04 -33.89 7.28
C TYR A 109 -13.26 -34.32 8.73
N ALA A 110 -14.27 -33.76 9.38
CA ALA A 110 -14.77 -34.29 10.64
C ALA A 110 -15.32 -35.70 10.37
N ALA A 111 -14.70 -36.71 10.98
CA ALA A 111 -15.14 -38.10 11.01
C ALA A 111 -16.10 -38.34 12.19
#